data_AF-A0A957UZI6-F1
#
_entry.id   AF-A0A957UZI6-F1
#
_cell.length_a   1.000
_cell.length_b   1.000
_cell.length_c   1.000
_cell.angle_alpha   90.00
_cell.angle_beta   90.00
_cell.angle_gamma   90.00
#
_symmetry.space_group_name_H-M   'P 1'
#
loop_
_entity.id
_entity.type
_entity.pdbx_description
1 polymer ?
#
loop_
_entity_poly.entity_id
_entity_poly.type
_entity_poly.pdbx_seq_one_letter_code
_entity_poly.pdbx_strand_id
1 'polypeptide(L)'
;AAEAIRFKGRSLLPAGLRKVEGNFLRGDTILILDLERNELARGIASYTGADLRKIAGCRSDDIEARLGYTYGDVAVHRNDMILLTD
;
A
#
# COMPACT_ATOMS: atom_id res chain seq x y z
N ALA A 1 -4.80 -2.03 -9.55
CA ALA A 1 -3.88 -1.21 -8.73
C ALA A 1 -2.60 -0.91 -9.49
N ALA A 2 -1.87 -1.92 -9.97
CA ALA A 2 -0.60 -1.75 -10.70
C ALA A 2 -0.68 -0.73 -11.86
N GLU A 3 -1.65 -0.84 -12.77
CA GLU A 3 -1.81 0.14 -13.87
C GLU A 3 -2.08 1.57 -13.38
N ALA A 4 -2.89 1.74 -12.33
CA ALA A 4 -3.19 3.06 -11.77
C ALA A 4 -1.95 3.70 -11.12
N ILE A 5 -1.08 2.87 -10.55
CA ILE A 5 0.21 3.27 -10.01
C ILE A 5 1.16 3.62 -11.16
N ARG A 6 1.41 2.68 -12.10
CA ARG A 6 2.33 2.87 -13.24
C ARG A 6 1.99 4.08 -14.11
N PHE A 7 0.72 4.25 -14.47
CA PHE A 7 0.34 5.16 -15.56
C PHE A 7 -0.48 6.37 -15.12
N LYS A 8 -1.00 6.38 -13.88
CA LYS A 8 -1.90 7.44 -13.40
C LYS A 8 -1.41 8.14 -12.13
N GLY A 9 -0.23 7.79 -11.62
CA GLY A 9 0.38 8.40 -10.43
C GLY A 9 -0.56 8.35 -9.21
N ARG A 10 -1.31 7.26 -9.05
CA ARG A 10 -2.28 7.12 -7.95
C ARG A 10 -1.63 6.48 -6.72
N SER A 11 -2.13 6.84 -5.54
CA SER A 11 -1.76 6.18 -4.28
C SER A 11 -2.16 4.70 -4.31
N LEU A 12 -1.46 3.87 -3.55
CA LEU A 12 -1.86 2.50 -3.29
C LEU A 12 -2.90 2.49 -2.18
N LEU A 13 -4.13 2.10 -2.51
CA LEU A 13 -5.22 1.93 -1.53
C LEU A 13 -5.23 0.51 -0.97
N PRO A 14 -5.78 0.29 0.24
CA PRO A 14 -5.96 -1.04 0.82
C PRO A 14 -6.72 -2.00 -0.11
N ALA A 15 -7.74 -1.50 -0.82
CA ALA A 15 -8.51 -2.25 -1.81
C ALA A 15 -7.66 -2.86 -2.94
N GLY A 16 -6.51 -2.25 -3.21
CA GLY A 16 -5.55 -2.70 -4.22
C GLY A 16 -4.54 -3.74 -3.73
N LEU A 17 -4.48 -4.01 -2.42
CA LEU A 17 -3.57 -4.99 -1.85
C LEU A 17 -4.08 -6.42 -2.05
N ARG A 18 -3.16 -7.34 -2.37
CA ARG A 18 -3.44 -8.78 -2.46
C ARG A 18 -2.68 -9.60 -1.44
N LYS A 19 -1.44 -9.22 -1.13
CA LYS A 19 -0.58 -9.88 -0.15
C LYS A 19 0.32 -8.84 0.52
N VAL A 20 0.62 -9.05 1.80
CA VAL A 20 1.56 -8.24 2.57
C VAL A 20 2.54 -9.17 3.27
N GLU A 21 3.82 -9.06 2.92
CA GLU A 21 4.91 -9.94 3.37
C GLU A 21 5.92 -9.15 4.22
N GLY A 22 6.59 -9.81 5.17
CA GLY A 22 7.59 -9.20 6.03
C GLY A 22 7.04 -8.40 7.21
N ASN A 23 7.92 -7.94 8.09
CA ASN A 23 7.57 -7.10 9.24
C ASN A 23 8.17 -5.71 9.04
N PHE A 24 7.32 -4.70 9.11
CA PHE A 24 7.69 -3.30 8.96
C PHE A 24 6.69 -2.44 9.72
N LEU A 25 7.12 -1.23 10.09
CA LEU A 25 6.34 -0.24 10.79
C LEU A 25 5.83 0.84 9.83
N ARG A 26 4.91 1.67 10.33
CA ARG A 26 4.54 2.90 9.64
C ARG A 26 5.77 3.80 9.52
N GLY A 27 6.02 4.34 8.34
CA GLY A 27 7.19 5.17 8.03
C GLY A 27 8.36 4.42 7.41
N ASP A 28 8.33 3.08 7.41
CA ASP A 28 9.37 2.30 6.76
C ASP A 28 9.22 2.32 5.23
N THR A 29 10.35 2.29 4.52
CA THR A 29 10.38 2.09 3.07
C THR A 29 10.09 0.61 2.76
N ILE A 30 9.10 0.38 1.89
CA ILE A 30 8.68 -0.96 1.46
C ILE A 30 8.74 -1.13 -0.06
N LEU A 31 8.88 -2.38 -0.49
CA LEU A 31 8.73 -2.79 -1.88
C LEU A 31 7.24 -2.94 -2.22
N ILE A 32 6.85 -2.45 -3.40
CA ILE A 32 5.55 -2.69 -3.99
C ILE A 32 5.79 -3.55 -5.22
N LEU A 33 5.22 -4.75 -5.23
CA LEU A 33 5.32 -5.70 -6.33
C LEU A 33 4.00 -5.78 -7.08
N ASP A 34 4.06 -6.09 -8.37
CA ASP A 34 2.88 -6.55 -9.11
C ASP A 34 2.57 -8.03 -8.81
N LEU A 35 1.54 -8.58 -9.46
CA LEU A 35 1.12 -9.97 -9.23
C LEU A 35 2.12 -11.00 -9.75
N GLU A 36 3.00 -10.61 -10.67
CA GLU A 36 4.06 -11.45 -11.22
C GLU A 36 5.34 -11.36 -10.38
N ARG A 37 5.28 -10.63 -9.25
CA ARG A 37 6.40 -10.34 -8.33
C ARG A 37 7.49 -9.46 -8.94
N ASN A 38 7.20 -8.74 -10.01
CA ASN A 38 8.12 -7.72 -10.51
C ASN A 38 8.05 -6.49 -9.60
N GLU A 39 9.20 -5.88 -9.35
CA GLU A 39 9.26 -4.66 -8.56
C GLU A 39 8.62 -3.51 -9.34
N LEU A 40 7.53 -2.98 -8.82
CA LEU A 40 6.74 -1.93 -9.45
C LEU A 40 7.16 -0.54 -8.93
N ALA A 41 7.38 -0.45 -7.62
CA ALA A 41 7.65 0.79 -6.93
C ALA A 41 8.28 0.53 -5.57
N ARG A 42 8.83 1.59 -4.99
CA ARG A 42 9.12 1.68 -3.55
C ARG A 42 8.30 2.81 -2.95
N GLY A 43 7.96 2.70 -1.68
CA GLY A 43 7.33 3.83 -1.00
C GLY A 43 7.27 3.68 0.51
N ILE A 44 6.78 4.73 1.16
CA ILE A 44 6.68 4.78 2.62
C ILE A 44 5.36 4.18 3.09
N ALA A 45 5.43 3.19 3.97
CA ALA A 45 4.25 2.53 4.52
C ALA A 45 3.43 3.48 5.40
N SER A 46 2.15 3.66 5.11
CA SER A 46 1.24 4.48 5.92
C SER A 46 0.72 3.76 7.18
N TYR A 47 0.88 2.44 7.22
CA TYR A 47 0.49 1.55 8.32
C TYR A 47 1.55 0.47 8.53
N THR A 48 1.51 -0.22 9.67
CA THR A 48 2.39 -1.37 9.91
C THR A 48 2.04 -2.55 8.98
N GLY A 49 2.99 -3.46 8.76
CA GLY A 49 2.71 -4.67 7.99
C GLY A 49 1.62 -5.55 8.61
N ALA A 50 1.47 -5.52 9.95
CA ALA A 50 0.39 -6.23 10.64
C ALA A 50 -0.99 -5.61 10.34
N ASP A 51 -1.08 -4.29 10.31
CA ASP A 51 -2.34 -3.60 10.02
C ASP A 51 -2.72 -3.70 8.55
N LEU A 52 -1.75 -3.52 7.64
CA LEU A 52 -1.99 -3.67 6.20
C LEU A 52 -2.53 -5.05 5.84
N ARG A 53 -2.18 -6.11 6.59
CA ARG A 53 -2.80 -7.44 6.42
C ARG A 53 -4.27 -7.48 6.80
N LYS A 54 -4.68 -6.78 7.86
CA LYS A 54 -6.07 -6.74 8.33
C LYS A 54 -6.98 -5.95 7.37
N ILE A 55 -6.41 -4.92 6.72
CA ILE A 55 -7.15 -4.04 5.80
C ILE A 55 -6.90 -4.36 4.32
N ALA A 56 -6.11 -5.40 3.99
CA ALA A 56 -5.89 -5.79 2.60
C ALA A 56 -7.21 -6.15 1.91
N GLY A 57 -7.44 -5.53 0.75
CA GLY A 57 -8.65 -5.72 -0.06
C GLY A 57 -9.90 -5.00 0.45
N CYS A 58 -9.86 -4.30 1.60
CA CYS A 58 -11.01 -3.54 2.07
C CYS A 58 -11.10 -2.16 1.42
N ARG A 59 -12.29 -1.54 1.49
CA ARG A 59 -12.44 -0.14 1.09
C ARG A 59 -11.85 0.76 2.18
N SER A 60 -11.43 1.98 1.81
CA SER A 60 -10.75 2.88 2.75
C SER A 60 -11.66 3.33 3.91
N ASP A 61 -12.96 3.43 3.67
CA ASP A 61 -14.00 3.70 4.68
C ASP A 61 -14.13 2.57 5.73
N ASP A 62 -13.62 1.36 5.46
CA ASP A 62 -13.64 0.24 6.41
C ASP A 62 -12.42 0.22 7.36
N ILE A 63 -11.41 1.08 7.17
CA ILE A 63 -10.14 0.99 7.91
C ILE A 63 -10.35 1.17 9.41
N GLU A 64 -11.06 2.23 9.81
CA GLU A 64 -11.29 2.55 11.22
C GLU A 64 -12.08 1.44 11.92
N ALA A 65 -13.09 0.89 11.26
CA ALA A 65 -13.87 -0.24 11.79
C ALA A 65 -13.02 -1.51 11.99
N ARG A 66 -12.01 -1.74 11.15
CA ARG A 66 -11.14 -2.93 11.22
C ARG A 66 -9.97 -2.80 12.18
N LEU A 67 -9.45 -1.58 12.36
CA LEU A 67 -8.25 -1.32 13.17
C LEU A 67 -8.56 -0.66 14.52
N GLY A 68 -9.71 0.01 14.64
CA GLY A 68 -10.05 0.89 15.76
C GLY A 68 -9.42 2.28 15.65
N TYR A 69 -8.75 2.59 14.55
CA TYR A 69 -8.14 3.88 14.24
C TYR A 69 -7.90 4.03 12.74
N THR A 70 -7.59 5.25 12.31
CA THR A 70 -7.14 5.54 10.94
C THR A 70 -6.03 6.59 10.93
N TYR A 71 -5.07 6.40 10.02
CA TYR A 71 -4.07 7.39 9.62
C TYR A 71 -4.36 7.96 8.22
N GLY A 72 -5.58 7.73 7.71
CA GLY A 72 -6.02 8.09 6.36
C GLY A 72 -6.24 6.88 5.46
N ASP A 73 -6.62 7.17 4.21
CA ASP A 73 -7.27 6.20 3.33
C ASP A 73 -6.33 5.31 2.52
N VAL A 74 -5.01 5.54 2.62
CA VAL A 74 -4.01 4.99 1.71
C VAL A 74 -3.07 4.04 2.44
N ALA A 75 -2.61 3.00 1.76
CA ALA A 75 -1.55 2.11 2.24
C ALA A 75 -0.16 2.69 1.96
N VAL A 76 0.01 3.33 0.79
CA VAL A 76 1.17 4.14 0.41
C VAL A 76 0.67 5.33 -0.39
N HIS A 77 1.00 6.55 0.05
CA HIS A 77 0.62 7.77 -0.64
C HIS A 77 1.48 7.99 -1.89
N ARG A 78 0.91 8.51 -2.99
CA ARG A 78 1.64 8.72 -4.25
C ARG A 78 2.86 9.63 -4.12
N ASN A 79 2.82 10.62 -3.22
CA ASN A 79 3.94 11.55 -3.03
C ASN A 79 5.10 10.89 -2.28
N ASP A 80 4.82 9.78 -1.58
CA ASP A 80 5.79 9.00 -0.82
C ASP A 80 6.14 7.70 -1.57
N MET A 81 5.91 7.68 -2.88
CA MET A 81 6.12 6.52 -3.76
C MET A 81 6.99 6.94 -4.95
N ILE A 82 7.96 6.09 -5.27
CA ILE A 82 8.78 6.21 -6.48
C ILE A 82 8.50 4.99 -7.35
N LEU A 83 8.10 5.24 -8.59
CA LEU A 83 7.95 4.21 -9.60
C LEU A 83 9.32 3.78 -10.10
N LEU A 84 9.49 2.49 -10.33
CA LEU A 84 10.63 2.00 -11.07
C LEU A 84 10.23 2.00 -12.55
N THR A 85 10.95 2.80 -13.34
CA THR A 85 10.93 2.73 -14.79
C THR A 85 12.03 1.78 -15.23
N ASP A 86 11.72 0.90 -16.19
CA ASP A 86 12.73 0.36 -17.09
C ASP A 86 13.34 1.47 -17.95
#